data_AF-A0A0Q7TZM9-F1
#
_entry.id   AF-A0A0Q7TZM9-F1
#
_cell.length_a   1.000
_cell.length_b   1.000
_cell.length_c   1.000
_cell.angle_alpha   90.00
_cell.angle_beta   90.00
_cell.angle_gamma   90.00
#
_symmetry.space_group_name_H-M   'P 1'
#
loop_
_entity.id
_entity.type
_entity.pdbx_description
1 polymer ?
#
loop_
_entity_poly.entity_id
_entity_poly.type
_entity_poly.pdbx_seq_one_letter_code
_entity_poly.pdbx_strand_id
1 'polypeptide(L)' 'MTALGQNEIEMLRAIKATHGGWRPWNGFAGRAERMAKDGLIIKAGITAMPPHVCYVITEAGEKVLAELEH' A
#
# COMPACT_ATOMS: atom_id res chain seq x y z
N MET A 1 -3.93 -12.93 11.72
CA MET A 1 -3.06 -12.20 10.79
C MET A 1 -3.11 -12.94 9.46
N THR A 2 -3.69 -12.35 8.42
CA THR A 2 -3.70 -12.94 7.08
C THR A 2 -2.28 -12.80 6.53
N ALA A 3 -1.63 -13.89 6.14
CA ALA A 3 -0.30 -13.83 5.54
C ALA A 3 -0.35 -12.96 4.27
N LEU A 4 0.61 -12.03 4.13
CA LEU A 4 0.75 -11.22 2.92
C LEU A 4 1.28 -12.11 1.78
N GLY A 5 0.68 -12.01 0.59
CA GLY A 5 1.21 -12.65 -0.61
C GLY A 5 2.32 -11.80 -1.25
N GLN A 6 3.05 -12.37 -2.22
CA GLN A 6 4.12 -11.67 -2.94
C GLN A 6 3.67 -10.31 -3.51
N ASN A 7 2.45 -10.25 -4.05
CA ASN A 7 1.91 -9.01 -4.61
C ASN A 7 1.71 -7.92 -3.55
N GLU A 8 1.25 -8.26 -2.35
CA GLU A 8 1.10 -7.31 -1.24
C GLU A 8 2.45 -6.80 -0.76
N ILE A 9 3.48 -7.65 -0.76
CA ILE A 9 4.86 -7.25 -0.42
C ILE A 9 5.40 -6.27 -1.46
N GLU A 10 5.27 -6.58 -2.75
CA GLU A 10 5.67 -5.66 -3.83
C GLU A 10 4.91 -4.34 -3.78
N MET A 11 3.63 -4.37 -3.38
CA MET A 11 2.85 -3.14 -3.15
C MET A 11 3.45 -2.32 -2.01
N LEU A 12 3.79 -2.90 -0.86
CA LEU A 12 4.42 -2.17 0.24
C LEU A 12 5.73 -1.52 -0.19
N ARG A 13 6.57 -2.24 -0.96
CA ARG A 13 7.81 -1.68 -1.52
C ARG A 13 7.54 -0.48 -2.43
N ALA A 14 6.60 -0.62 -3.36
CA ALA A 14 6.25 0.44 -4.30
C ALA A 14 5.66 1.66 -3.60
N ILE A 15 4.83 1.45 -2.57
CA ILE A 15 4.23 2.52 -1.77
C ILE A 15 5.32 3.24 -0.97
N LYS A 16 6.22 2.51 -0.31
CA LYS A 16 7.35 3.08 0.45
C LYS A 16 8.29 3.91 -0.42
N ALA A 17 8.55 3.46 -1.65
CA ALA A 17 9.37 4.20 -2.61
C ALA A 17 8.69 5.48 -3.13
N THR A 18 7.38 5.65 -2.92
CA THR A 18 6.60 6.77 -3.44
C THR A 18 6.37 7.83 -2.36
N HIS A 19 7.19 8.88 -2.34
CA HIS A 19 7.09 9.98 -1.35
C HIS A 19 5.81 10.84 -1.45
N GLY A 20 5.02 10.73 -2.52
CA GLY A 20 3.82 11.56 -2.78
C GLY A 20 2.48 10.80 -2.79
N GLY A 21 2.48 9.54 -2.38
CA GLY A 21 1.31 8.66 -2.44
C GLY A 21 1.24 7.82 -3.70
N TRP A 22 1.12 6.51 -3.52
CA TRP A 22 1.06 5.50 -4.57
C TRP A 22 -0.39 5.22 -4.96
N ARG A 23 -0.64 5.09 -6.27
CA ARG A 23 -1.96 4.75 -6.81
C ARG A 23 -2.00 3.29 -7.27
N PRO A 24 -3.03 2.51 -6.92
CA PRO A 24 -3.21 1.18 -7.48
C PRO A 24 -3.62 1.27 -8.95
N TRP A 25 -2.93 0.53 -9.80
CA TRP A 25 -3.38 0.25 -11.16
C TRP A 25 -4.53 -0.78 -11.14
N ASN A 26 -5.30 -0.83 -12.23
CA ASN A 26 -6.49 -1.71 -12.34
C ASN A 26 -6.16 -3.15 -11.86
N GLY A 27 -6.93 -3.64 -10.88
CA GLY A 27 -6.76 -4.96 -10.26
C GLY A 27 -6.17 -4.97 -8.84
N PHE A 28 -5.54 -3.88 -8.39
CA PHE A 28 -4.95 -3.79 -7.05
C PHE A 28 -5.78 -3.01 -6.03
N ALA A 29 -6.87 -2.34 -6.46
CA ALA A 29 -7.70 -1.51 -5.59
C ALA A 29 -8.27 -2.30 -4.39
N GLY A 30 -8.84 -3.48 -4.61
CA GLY A 30 -9.36 -4.31 -3.50
C GLY A 30 -8.28 -4.82 -2.54
N ARG A 31 -7.04 -5.01 -3.03
CA ARG A 31 -5.90 -5.35 -2.16
C ARG A 31 -5.47 -4.15 -1.32
N ALA A 32 -5.39 -2.97 -1.94
CA ALA A 32 -5.05 -1.73 -1.25
C ALA A 32 -6.09 -1.40 -0.17
N GLU A 33 -7.39 -1.59 -0.43
CA GLU A 33 -8.43 -1.41 0.58
C GLU A 33 -8.30 -2.37 1.76
N ARG A 34 -7.98 -3.65 1.50
CA ARG A 34 -7.70 -4.62 2.56
C ARG A 34 -6.48 -4.24 3.37
N MET A 35 -5.35 -3.92 2.73
CA MET A 35 -4.13 -3.49 3.41
C MET A 35 -4.34 -2.21 4.22
N ALA A 36 -5.21 -1.31 3.76
CA ALA A 36 -5.59 -0.13 4.51
C ALA A 36 -6.42 -0.45 5.75
N LYS A 37 -7.35 -1.42 5.64
CA LYS A 37 -8.11 -1.94 6.78
C LYS A 37 -7.22 -2.65 7.80
N ASP A 38 -6.17 -3.34 7.33
CA ASP A 38 -5.16 -3.99 8.15
C ASP A 38 -4.15 -2.99 8.76
N GLY A 39 -4.28 -1.69 8.46
CA GLY A 39 -3.46 -0.62 9.03
C GLY A 39 -2.04 -0.52 8.45
N LEU A 40 -1.75 -1.25 7.37
CA LEU A 40 -0.42 -1.26 6.74
C LEU A 40 -0.17 -0.05 5.84
N ILE A 41 -1.25 0.52 5.29
CA ILE A 41 -1.23 1.71 4.43
C ILE A 41 -2.42 2.60 4.79
N ILE A 42 -2.38 3.88 4.42
CA ILE A 42 -3.50 4.82 4.62
C ILE A 42 -3.78 5.60 3.34
N LYS A 43 -5.04 6.05 3.18
CA LYS A 43 -5.42 6.93 2.07
C LYS A 43 -4.82 8.33 2.29
N ALA A 44 -4.02 8.80 1.34
CA ALA A 44 -3.33 10.09 1.40
C ALA A 44 -4.04 11.19 0.59
N GLY A 45 -4.93 10.82 -0.33
CA GLY A 45 -5.65 11.77 -1.18
C GLY A 45 -6.22 11.12 -2.42
N ILE A 46 -6.69 11.95 -3.35
CA ILE A 46 -7.20 11.54 -4.66
C ILE A 46 -6.50 12.39 -5.73
N THR A 47 -5.98 11.77 -6.79
CA THR A 47 -5.41 12.50 -7.94
C THR A 47 -6.49 13.25 -8.72
N ALA A 48 -6.14 14.35 -9.38
CA ALA A 48 -7.14 15.18 -10.06
C ALA A 48 -7.72 14.53 -11.34
N MET A 49 -6.88 13.95 -12.23
CA MET A 49 -7.33 13.37 -13.50
C MET A 49 -6.36 12.30 -14.05
N PRO A 50 -6.83 11.06 -14.33
CA PRO A 50 -8.05 10.45 -13.79
C PRO A 50 -8.03 10.40 -12.25
N PRO A 51 -9.21 10.39 -11.59
CA PRO A 51 -9.29 10.32 -10.13
C PRO A 51 -8.92 8.92 -9.62
N HIS A 52 -7.80 8.83 -8.89
CA HIS A 52 -7.35 7.63 -8.22
C HIS A 52 -7.04 7.93 -6.77
N VAL A 53 -7.42 7.01 -5.87
CA VAL A 53 -7.02 7.06 -4.47
C VAL A 53 -5.52 6.81 -4.37
N CYS A 54 -4.81 7.70 -3.70
CA CYS A 54 -3.40 7.53 -3.36
C CYS A 54 -3.27 6.97 -1.95
N TYR A 55 -2.26 6.14 -1.74
CA TYR A 55 -1.94 5.51 -0.47
C TYR A 55 -0.50 5.80 -0.07
N VAL A 56 -0.26 5.95 1.22
CA VAL A 56 1.09 5.99 1.81
C VAL A 56 1.25 4.85 2.81
N ILE A 57 2.49 4.40 3.00
CA ILE A 57 2.81 3.34 3.96
C ILE A 57 2.72 3.89 5.38
N THR A 58 2.26 3.08 6.32
CA THR A 58 2.28 3.41 7.76
C THR A 58 3.53 2.84 8.42
N GLU A 59 3.84 3.28 9.65
CA GLU A 59 4.89 2.67 10.47
C GLU A 59 4.70 1.15 10.64
N ALA A 60 3.45 0.70 10.79
CA ALA A 60 3.13 -0.73 10.88
C ALA A 60 3.44 -1.46 9.57
N GLY A 61 3.11 -0.85 8.41
CA GLY A 61 3.46 -1.39 7.10
C GLY A 61 4.96 -1.46 6.87
N GLU A 62 5.72 -0.45 7.30
CA GLU A 62 7.18 -0.45 7.20
C GLU A 62 7.82 -1.53 8.06
N LYS A 63 7.33 -1.72 9.28
CA LYS A 63 7.80 -2.77 10.19
C LYS A 63 7.55 -4.16 9.60
N VAL A 64 6.35 -4.41 9.10
CA VAL A 64 6.00 -5.69 8.46
C VAL A 64 6.86 -5.94 7.22
N LEU A 65 7.11 -4.92 6.40
CA LEU A 65 7.97 -5.06 5.24
C LEU A 65 9.41 -5.41 5.65
N ALA A 66 9.95 -4.76 6.69
CA ALA A 66 11.28 -5.06 7.20
C ALA A 66 11.40 -6.50 7.76
N GLU A 67 10.39 -6.98 8.48
CA GLU A 67 10.35 -8.35 9.01
C GLU A 67 10.35 -9.43 7.91
N LEU A 68 9.81 -9.11 6.71
CA LEU A 68 9.73 -10.03 5.57
C LEU A 68 10.98 -10.01 4.67
N GLU A 69 11.87 -9.03 4.84
CA GLU A 69 13.12 -8.90 4.06
C GLU A 69 14.34 -9.54 4.74
N HIS A 70 14.19 -10.02 5.97
CA HIS A 70 15.20 -10.73 6.77
C HIS A 70 15.00 -12.25 6.74
#